data_AF-A0A956UPN8-F1
#
_entry.id   AF-A0A956UPN8-F1
#
_cell.length_a   1.000
_cell.length_b   1.000
_cell.length_c   1.000
_cell.angle_alpha   90.00
_cell.angle_beta   90.00
_cell.angle_gamma   90.00
#
_symmetry.space_group_name_H-M   'P 1'
#
loop_
_entity.id
_entity.type
_entity.pdbx_description
1 polymer ?
#
loop_
_entity_poly.entity_id
_entity_poly.type
_entity_poly.pdbx_seq_one_letter_code
_entity_poly.pdbx_strand_id
1 'polypeptide(L)'
;MPSATARKVELTTAAAAALFGVVAALYLAFGPVTTVSSCSATPGAPSVCETHTETLWESGVEPVAVAFLAAVAVAILLVPAMAWAHLAGYTGHARRALCVLAALLVVAAVLSGFSVGLLLLPAALLAVASAAASLSVEQTPDPATS
;
A
#
# COMPACT_ATOMS: atom_id res chain seq x y z
N MET A 1 -21.52 -5.24 -20.70
CA MET A 1 -21.29 -4.12 -19.74
C MET A 1 -21.19 -4.69 -18.33
N PRO A 2 -20.25 -4.24 -17.48
CA PRO A 2 -20.17 -4.66 -16.08
C PRO A 2 -21.50 -4.52 -15.36
N SER A 3 -21.85 -5.50 -14.53
CA SER A 3 -23.01 -5.37 -13.65
C SER A 3 -22.83 -4.17 -12.71
N ALA A 4 -23.92 -3.47 -12.39
CA ALA A 4 -23.88 -2.33 -11.47
C ALA A 4 -23.26 -2.70 -10.11
N THR A 5 -23.42 -3.96 -9.70
CA THR A 5 -22.81 -4.52 -8.49
C THR A 5 -21.29 -4.63 -8.61
N ALA A 6 -20.75 -5.13 -9.72
CA ALA A 6 -19.30 -5.26 -9.92
C ALA A 6 -18.60 -3.89 -9.94
N ARG A 7 -19.22 -2.88 -10.59
CA ARG A 7 -18.70 -1.50 -10.57
C ARG A 7 -18.65 -0.91 -9.16
N LYS A 8 -19.70 -1.15 -8.36
CA LYS A 8 -19.77 -0.68 -6.98
C LYS A 8 -18.67 -1.33 -6.13
N VAL A 9 -18.48 -2.64 -6.26
CA VAL A 9 -17.44 -3.38 -5.52
C VAL A 9 -16.04 -2.92 -5.91
N GLU A 10 -15.76 -2.73 -7.20
CA GLU A 10 -14.46 -2.25 -7.69
C GLU A 10 -14.12 -0.86 -7.11
N LEU A 11 -15.07 0.08 -7.11
CA LEU A 11 -14.88 1.42 -6.54
C LEU A 11 -14.77 1.42 -5.03
N THR A 12 -15.62 0.68 -4.31
CA THR A 12 -15.59 0.67 -2.84
C THR A 12 -14.32 0.01 -2.33
N THR A 13 -13.86 -1.07 -2.96
CA THR A 13 -12.59 -1.72 -2.62
C THR A 13 -11.39 -0.86 -2.97
N ALA A 14 -11.39 -0.17 -4.12
CA ALA A 14 -10.32 0.78 -4.47
C ALA A 14 -10.26 1.98 -3.52
N ALA A 15 -11.42 2.54 -3.14
CA ALA A 15 -11.51 3.64 -2.19
C ALA A 15 -11.07 3.20 -0.79
N ALA A 16 -11.47 2.01 -0.34
CA ALA A 16 -11.03 1.45 0.93
C ALA A 16 -9.52 1.18 0.91
N ALA A 17 -8.97 0.64 -0.19
CA ALA A 17 -7.52 0.44 -0.37
C ALA A 17 -6.77 1.76 -0.22
N ALA A 18 -7.27 2.83 -0.84
CA ALA A 18 -6.69 4.17 -0.71
C ALA A 18 -6.73 4.66 0.75
N LEU A 19 -7.86 4.50 1.43
CA LEU A 19 -8.03 4.97 2.81
C LEU A 19 -7.10 4.23 3.78
N PHE A 20 -7.08 2.89 3.74
CA PHE A 20 -6.16 2.10 4.55
C PHE A 20 -4.69 2.34 4.17
N GLY A 21 -4.41 2.53 2.88
CA GLY A 21 -3.07 2.86 2.39
C GLY A 21 -2.58 4.19 2.96
N VAL A 22 -3.40 5.23 2.93
CA VAL A 22 -3.05 6.56 3.50
C VAL A 22 -2.79 6.45 4.99
N VAL A 23 -3.62 5.72 5.73
CA VAL A 23 -3.38 5.48 7.17
C VAL A 23 -2.05 4.76 7.40
N ALA A 24 -1.75 3.73 6.61
CA ALA A 24 -0.49 3.02 6.71
C ALA A 24 0.72 3.89 6.34
N ALA A 25 0.60 4.74 5.32
CA ALA A 25 1.63 5.70 4.92
C ALA A 25 1.88 6.77 5.99
N LEU A 26 0.82 7.29 6.63
CA LEU A 26 0.93 8.23 7.75
C LEU A 26 1.59 7.57 8.96
N TYR A 27 1.22 6.32 9.27
CA TYR A 27 1.86 5.57 10.35
C TYR A 27 3.33 5.29 10.02
N LEU A 28 3.67 4.99 8.77
CA LEU A 28 5.06 4.89 8.34
C LEU A 28 5.83 6.20 8.54
N ALA A 29 5.23 7.34 8.18
CA ALA A 29 5.87 8.64 8.26
C ALA A 29 6.06 9.15 9.70
N PHE A 30 5.11 8.88 10.59
CA PHE A 30 5.06 9.48 11.93
C PHE A 30 5.10 8.47 13.09
N GLY A 31 5.05 7.17 12.78
CA GLY A 31 5.09 6.11 13.77
C GLY A 31 6.50 5.79 14.27
N PRO A 32 6.61 5.09 15.41
CA PRO A 32 7.88 4.60 15.93
C PRO A 32 8.34 3.40 15.11
N VAL A 33 9.12 3.64 14.06
CA VAL A 33 9.59 2.60 13.12
C VAL A 33 11.00 2.12 13.43
N THR A 34 11.78 2.85 14.22
CA THR A 34 13.17 2.50 14.52
C THR A 34 13.40 2.40 16.03
N THR A 35 13.78 1.22 16.49
CA THR A 35 14.36 1.03 17.83
C THR A 35 15.87 1.23 17.74
N VAL A 36 16.36 2.27 18.40
CA VAL A 36 17.79 2.58 18.49
C VAL A 36 18.29 2.11 19.86
N SER A 37 19.31 1.26 19.85
CA SER A 37 20.00 0.85 21.08
C SER A 37 21.27 1.67 21.23
N SER A 38 21.36 2.43 22.32
CA SER A 38 22.57 3.16 22.70
C SER A 38 23.15 2.55 23.97
N CYS A 39 24.39 2.09 23.89
CA CYS A 39 25.11 1.59 25.06
C CYS A 39 26.09 2.66 25.53
N SER A 40 25.88 3.16 26.74
CA SER A 40 26.85 4.04 27.39
C SER A 40 27.85 3.19 28.18
N ALA A 41 29.13 3.34 27.86
CA ALA A 41 30.22 2.70 28.58
C ALA A 41 30.94 3.76 29.42
N THR A 42 30.57 3.85 30.71
CA THR A 42 31.27 4.71 31.67
C THR A 42 32.44 3.95 32.28
N PRO A 43 33.68 4.48 32.26
CA PRO A 43 34.83 3.79 32.83
C PRO A 43 34.61 3.46 34.31
N GLY A 44 34.66 2.17 34.67
CA GLY A 44 34.46 1.69 36.03
C GLY A 44 33.01 1.33 36.42
N ALA A 45 32.05 1.46 35.51
CA ALA A 45 30.65 1.03 35.71
C ALA A 45 30.23 -0.04 34.68
N PRO A 46 29.23 -0.87 34.97
CA PRO A 46 28.66 -1.79 33.98
C PRO A 46 28.05 -0.98 32.82
N SER A 47 28.22 -1.46 31.59
CA SER A 47 27.62 -0.86 30.40
C SER A 47 26.10 -0.92 30.50
N VAL A 48 25.44 0.24 30.45
CA VAL A 48 23.98 0.33 30.43
C VAL A 48 23.56 0.58 28.99
N CYS A 49 22.81 -0.37 28.43
CA CYS A 49 22.20 -0.23 27.13
C CYS A 49 20.76 0.25 27.31
N GLU A 50 20.47 1.46 26.82
CA GLU A 50 19.11 1.97 26.72
C GLU A 50 18.57 1.71 25.31
N THR A 51 17.30 1.36 25.24
CA THR A 51 16.59 1.19 23.96
C THR A 51 15.58 2.31 23.86
N HIS A 52 15.77 3.20 22.89
CA HIS A 52 14.85 4.29 22.60
C HIS A 52 14.15 4.01 21.27
N THR A 53 12.87 4.35 21.17
CA THR A 53 12.13 4.33 19.89
C THR A 53 12.11 5.73 19.33
N GLU A 54 12.69 5.90 18.15
CA GLU A 54 12.70 7.17 17.44
C GLU A 54 11.79 7.11 16.22
N THR A 55 11.29 8.28 15.82
CA THR A 55 10.61 8.44 14.54
C THR A 55 11.63 8.55 13.39
N LEU A 56 11.19 8.29 12.15
CA LEU A 56 12.03 8.47 10.95
C LEU A 56 12.63 9.88 10.84
N TRP A 57 11.95 10.88 11.39
CA TRP A 57 12.39 12.28 11.34
C TRP A 57 13.49 12.60 12.36
N GLU A 58 13.48 11.93 13.52
CA GLU A 58 14.46 12.13 14.60
C GLU A 58 15.78 11.43 14.31
N SER A 59 15.76 10.26 13.69
CA SER A 59 16.95 9.47 13.36
C SER A 59 17.73 9.98 12.12
N GLY A 60 17.24 11.04 11.47
CA GLY A 60 17.77 11.56 10.22
C GLY A 60 17.25 10.76 9.04
N VAL A 61 16.27 11.31 8.31
CA VAL A 61 15.57 10.58 7.25
C VAL A 61 16.55 10.20 6.12
N GLU A 62 16.84 8.92 5.98
CA GLU A 62 17.63 8.45 4.84
C GLU A 62 16.88 8.74 3.52
N PRO A 63 17.57 9.19 2.46
CA PRO A 63 16.95 9.48 1.17
C PRO A 63 16.16 8.30 0.59
N VAL A 64 16.61 7.08 0.89
CA VAL A 64 15.97 5.82 0.47
C VAL A 64 14.60 5.65 1.13
N ALA A 65 14.46 5.99 2.41
CA ALA A 65 13.20 5.92 3.14
C ALA A 65 12.18 6.93 2.59
N VAL A 66 12.63 8.16 2.24
CA VAL A 66 11.78 9.17 1.58
C VAL A 66 11.30 8.68 0.23
N ALA A 67 12.20 8.15 -0.60
CA ALA A 67 11.87 7.65 -1.92
C ALA A 67 10.86 6.49 -1.85
N PHE A 68 11.04 5.57 -0.89
CA PHE A 68 10.11 4.48 -0.65
C PHE A 68 8.72 4.98 -0.22
N LEU A 69 8.67 5.89 0.76
CA LEU A 69 7.41 6.46 1.24
C LEU A 69 6.65 7.21 0.12
N ALA A 70 7.38 7.99 -0.68
CA ALA A 70 6.82 8.70 -1.83
C ALA A 70 6.27 7.72 -2.88
N ALA A 71 7.00 6.65 -3.20
CA ALA A 71 6.54 5.63 -4.15
C ALA A 71 5.27 4.92 -3.65
N VAL A 72 5.21 4.57 -2.36
CA VAL A 72 4.03 3.95 -1.74
C VAL A 72 2.84 4.92 -1.77
N ALA A 73 3.04 6.19 -1.40
CA ALA A 73 1.99 7.20 -1.43
C ALA A 73 1.43 7.39 -2.86
N VAL A 74 2.30 7.47 -3.87
CA VAL A 74 1.90 7.55 -5.27
C VAL A 74 1.11 6.31 -5.68
N ALA A 75 1.58 5.11 -5.31
CA ALA A 75 0.89 3.88 -5.65
C ALA A 75 -0.52 3.82 -5.04
N ILE A 76 -0.68 4.21 -3.77
CA ILE A 76 -1.97 4.27 -3.07
C ILE A 76 -2.94 5.22 -3.77
N LEU A 77 -2.48 6.40 -4.19
CA LEU A 77 -3.31 7.40 -4.86
C LEU A 77 -3.70 6.98 -6.29
N LEU A 78 -2.84 6.23 -6.97
CA LEU A 78 -3.10 5.75 -8.33
C LEU A 78 -4.12 4.61 -8.37
N VAL A 79 -4.27 3.80 -7.31
CA VAL A 79 -5.26 2.71 -7.26
C VAL A 79 -6.70 3.19 -7.54
N PRO A 80 -7.28 4.17 -6.80
CA PRO A 80 -8.64 4.66 -7.08
C PRO A 80 -8.73 5.40 -8.42
N ALA A 81 -7.67 6.10 -8.83
CA ALA A 81 -7.64 6.80 -10.12
C ALA A 81 -7.72 5.82 -11.30
N MET A 82 -6.97 4.71 -11.22
CA MET A 82 -6.97 3.67 -12.26
C MET A 82 -8.26 2.84 -12.23
N ALA A 83 -8.84 2.57 -11.06
CA ALA A 83 -10.17 1.95 -10.94
C ALA A 83 -11.25 2.82 -11.60
N TRP A 84 -11.21 4.14 -11.39
CA TRP A 84 -12.12 5.06 -12.06
C TRP A 84 -11.89 5.12 -13.57
N ALA A 85 -10.62 5.19 -14.02
CA ALA A 85 -10.28 5.19 -15.44
C ALA A 85 -10.71 3.89 -16.16
N HIS A 86 -10.59 2.75 -15.50
CA HIS A 86 -11.08 1.46 -15.99
C HIS A 86 -12.60 1.50 -16.23
N LEU A 87 -13.35 2.05 -15.27
CA LEU A 87 -14.81 2.20 -15.36
C LEU A 87 -15.27 3.25 -16.38
N ALA A 88 -14.46 4.27 -16.63
CA ALA A 88 -14.71 5.30 -17.63
C ALA A 88 -14.49 4.84 -19.08
N GLY A 89 -13.99 3.62 -19.30
CA GLY A 89 -13.86 3.00 -20.63
C GLY A 89 -12.43 2.82 -21.12
N TYR A 90 -11.40 3.17 -20.33
CA TYR A 90 -9.99 2.95 -20.67
C TYR A 90 -9.53 1.55 -20.21
N THR A 91 -10.18 0.50 -20.72
CA THR A 91 -10.19 -0.83 -20.09
C THR A 91 -8.83 -1.53 -20.10
N GLY A 92 -8.12 -1.58 -21.23
CA GLY A 92 -6.90 -2.40 -21.37
C GLY A 92 -5.69 -1.89 -20.57
N HIS A 93 -5.42 -0.58 -20.62
CA HIS A 93 -4.24 0.00 -19.95
C HIS A 93 -4.46 0.25 -18.46
N ALA A 94 -5.66 0.72 -18.07
CA ALA A 94 -5.98 0.98 -16.66
C ALA A 94 -5.99 -0.32 -15.83
N ARG A 95 -6.48 -1.42 -16.42
CA ARG A 95 -6.43 -2.75 -15.78
C ARG A 95 -5.01 -3.23 -15.53
N ARG A 96 -4.13 -3.16 -16.54
CA ARG A 96 -2.72 -3.55 -16.36
C ARG A 96 -2.06 -2.69 -15.29
N ALA A 97 -2.33 -1.38 -15.28
CA ALA A 97 -1.85 -0.47 -14.25
C ALA A 97 -2.34 -0.88 -12.85
N LEU A 98 -3.63 -1.21 -12.67
CA LEU A 98 -4.17 -1.70 -11.40
C LEU A 98 -3.47 -2.96 -10.91
N CYS A 99 -3.26 -3.95 -11.78
CA CYS A 99 -2.56 -5.18 -11.42
C CYS A 99 -1.10 -4.90 -11.00
N VAL A 100 -0.41 -4.03 -11.72
CA VAL A 100 0.98 -3.63 -11.39
C VAL A 100 1.02 -2.89 -10.05
N LEU A 101 0.08 -1.97 -9.79
CA LEU A 101 -0.03 -1.24 -8.53
C LEU A 101 -0.33 -2.17 -7.35
N ALA A 102 -1.25 -3.12 -7.52
CA ALA A 102 -1.55 -4.12 -6.50
C ALA A 102 -0.32 -4.99 -6.19
N ALA A 103 0.41 -5.45 -7.22
CA ALA A 103 1.64 -6.20 -7.04
C ALA A 103 2.73 -5.40 -6.33
N LEU A 104 2.91 -4.12 -6.71
CA LEU A 104 3.86 -3.21 -6.06
C LEU A 104 3.53 -3.01 -4.58
N LEU A 105 2.26 -2.83 -4.23
CA LEU A 105 1.83 -2.68 -2.84
C LEU A 105 2.08 -3.95 -2.02
N VAL A 106 1.85 -5.13 -2.61
CA VAL A 106 2.18 -6.41 -1.96
C VAL A 106 3.69 -6.53 -1.73
N VAL A 107 4.51 -6.23 -2.73
CA VAL A 107 5.97 -6.26 -2.60
C VAL A 107 6.44 -5.25 -1.55
N ALA A 108 5.89 -4.03 -1.53
CA ALA A 108 6.20 -3.03 -0.52
C ALA A 108 5.79 -3.49 0.89
N ALA A 109 4.65 -4.17 1.04
CA ALA A 109 4.22 -4.76 2.30
C ALA A 109 5.20 -5.83 2.79
N VAL A 110 5.71 -6.69 1.89
CA VAL A 110 6.69 -7.72 2.24
C VAL A 110 8.05 -7.11 2.61
N LEU A 111 8.53 -6.13 1.83
CA LEU A 111 9.84 -5.50 2.04
C LEU A 111 9.90 -4.62 3.28
N SER A 112 8.78 -4.02 3.70
CA SER A 112 8.72 -3.13 4.87
C SER A 112 8.79 -3.87 6.22
N GLY A 113 8.91 -5.20 6.22
CA GLY A 113 9.01 -6.02 7.44
C GLY A 113 7.68 -6.25 8.13
N PHE A 114 7.68 -7.03 9.22
CA PHE A 114 6.45 -7.57 9.82
C PHE A 114 5.51 -6.49 10.38
N SER A 115 6.05 -5.48 11.10
CA SER A 115 5.23 -4.46 11.77
C SER A 115 4.59 -3.46 10.80
N VAL A 116 5.34 -3.02 9.79
CA VAL A 116 4.84 -2.08 8.78
C VAL A 116 4.03 -2.80 7.71
N GLY A 117 4.49 -3.98 7.30
CA GLY A 117 3.80 -4.82 6.33
C GLY A 117 2.40 -5.21 6.78
N LEU A 118 2.19 -5.47 8.08
CA LEU A 118 0.87 -5.75 8.66
C LEU A 118 -0.12 -4.57 8.50
N LEU A 119 0.37 -3.33 8.52
CA LEU A 119 -0.47 -2.15 8.33
C LEU A 119 -0.77 -1.88 6.85
N LEU A 120 0.17 -2.23 5.96
CA LEU A 120 -0.03 -2.13 4.51
C LEU A 120 -0.86 -3.29 3.94
N LEU A 121 -0.90 -4.44 4.62
CA LEU A 121 -1.54 -5.67 4.14
C LEU A 121 -3.04 -5.50 3.81
N PRO A 122 -3.87 -4.84 4.65
CA PRO A 122 -5.28 -4.61 4.32
C PRO A 122 -5.44 -3.78 3.05
N ALA A 123 -4.61 -2.75 2.87
CA ALA A 123 -4.62 -1.91 1.68
C ALA A 123 -4.22 -2.70 0.43
N ALA A 124 -3.19 -3.54 0.53
CA ALA A 124 -2.76 -4.42 -0.55
C ALA A 124 -3.85 -5.46 -0.92
N LEU A 125 -4.47 -6.09 0.07
CA LEU A 125 -5.57 -7.05 -0.16
C LEU A 125 -6.77 -6.40 -0.82
N LEU A 126 -7.13 -5.18 -0.42
CA LEU A 126 -8.22 -4.42 -1.03
C LEU A 126 -7.88 -3.99 -2.47
N ALA A 127 -6.63 -3.63 -2.75
CA ALA A 127 -6.16 -3.35 -4.11
C ALA A 127 -6.20 -4.61 -5.00
N VAL A 128 -5.82 -5.77 -4.45
CA VAL A 128 -5.94 -7.07 -5.14
C VAL A 128 -7.42 -7.42 -5.39
N ALA A 129 -8.30 -7.20 -4.41
CA ALA A 129 -9.73 -7.43 -4.55
C ALA A 129 -10.35 -6.53 -5.64
N SER A 130 -9.93 -5.27 -5.71
CA SER A 130 -10.32 -4.34 -6.78
C SER A 130 -9.87 -4.85 -8.15
N ALA A 131 -8.60 -5.23 -8.28
CA ALA A 131 -8.06 -5.80 -9.52
C ALA A 131 -8.77 -7.10 -9.93
N ALA A 132 -9.11 -7.97 -8.96
CA ALA A 132 -9.87 -9.19 -9.20
C ALA A 132 -11.31 -8.90 -9.63
N ALA A 133 -11.95 -7.87 -9.07
CA ALA A 133 -13.27 -7.42 -9.52
C ALA A 133 -13.21 -6.91 -10.97
N SER A 134 -12.15 -6.18 -11.35
CA SER A 134 -11.93 -5.74 -12.73
C SER A 134 -11.80 -6.94 -13.71
N LEU A 135 -11.17 -8.05 -13.28
CA LEU A 135 -11.07 -9.28 -14.09
C LEU A 135 -12.44 -9.94 -14.32
N SER A 136 -13.25 -10.05 -13.27
CA SER A 136 -14.58 -10.65 -13.32
C SER A 136 -15.55 -9.88 -14.21
N VAL A 137 -15.37 -8.55 -14.32
CA VAL A 137 -16.14 -7.68 -15.23
C VAL A 137 -15.92 -8.05 -16.70
N GLU A 138 -14.71 -8.48 -17.06
CA GLU A 138 -14.29 -8.73 -18.44
C GLU A 138 -14.73 -10.11 -18.96
N GLN A 139 -14.98 -11.07 -18.06
CA GLN A 139 -15.39 -12.44 -18.40
C GLN A 139 -16.88 -12.64 -18.65
N THR A 140 -17.71 -11.59 -18.60
CA THR A 140 -19.15 -11.73 -18.87
C THR A 140 -19.35 -12.04 -20.36
N PRO A 141 -19.75 -13.28 -20.75
CA PRO A 141 -19.90 -13.63 -22.15
C PRO A 141 -21.05 -12.83 -22.75
N ASP A 142 -20.87 -12.37 -23.99
CA ASP A 142 -21.95 -11.72 -24.73
C ASP A 142 -23.06 -12.74 -24.98
N PRO A 143 -24.31 -12.53 -24.53
CA PRO A 143 -25.41 -13.46 -24.78
C PRO A 143 -25.84 -13.47 -26.27
N ALA A 144 -25.18 -12.69 -27.13
CA ALA A 144 -25.49 -12.57 -28.54
C ALA A 144 -24.81 -13.61 -29.45
N THR A 145 -24.01 -14.53 -28.89
CA THR A 145 -23.28 -15.56 -29.67
C THR A 145 -23.59 -17.01 -29.28
N SER A 146 -24.74 -17.28 -28.66
CA SER A 146 -25.22 -18.65 -28.38
C SER A 146 -26.54 -18.95 -29.08
#